data_AF-A0A2V5M4D2-F1
#
_entry.id   AF-A0A2V5M4D2-F1
#
_cell.length_a   1.000
_cell.length_b   1.000
_cell.length_c   1.000
_cell.angle_alpha   90.00
_cell.angle_beta   90.00
_cell.angle_gamma   90.00
#
_symmetry.space_group_name_H-M   'P 1'
#
loop_
_entity.id
_entity.type
_entity.pdbx_description
1 polymer ?
#
loop_
_entity_poly.entity_id
_entity_poly.type
_entity_poly.pdbx_seq_one_letter_code
_entity_poly.pdbx_strand_id
1 'polypeptide(L)'
;MQQLRRGVGTLSLVFILFFCTSGGPYTTETLIRSVGPGLGLLILIVVPLVWSTPEVLIVGELASMLPEEGGYYRWVDRAFGRFWAFQNGWLTWMYSLVDMAINLMRDVNGLFLWQ
;
A
#
# COMPACT_ATOMS: atom_id res chain seq x y z
N MET A 1 -12.75 -7.03 28.77
CA MET A 1 -11.91 -7.11 27.55
C MET A 1 -12.74 -7.84 26.50
N GLN A 2 -13.29 -7.12 25.51
CA GLN A 2 -14.14 -7.71 24.47
C GLN A 2 -13.24 -8.50 23.51
N GLN A 3 -13.43 -9.81 23.40
CA GLN A 3 -12.80 -10.63 22.36
C GLN A 3 -13.43 -10.26 21.02
N LEU A 4 -12.69 -9.52 20.19
CA LEU A 4 -13.06 -9.30 18.79
C LEU A 4 -12.97 -10.67 18.08
N ARG A 5 -14.11 -11.13 17.55
CA ARG A 5 -14.15 -12.35 16.73
C ARG A 5 -13.21 -12.13 15.54
N ARG A 6 -12.20 -13.00 15.38
CA ARG A 6 -11.38 -13.10 14.15
C ARG A 6 -12.32 -13.31 12.96
N GLY A 7 -12.74 -12.23 12.33
CA GLY A 7 -13.67 -12.25 11.20
C GLY A 7 -12.98 -12.43 9.85
N VAL A 8 -11.68 -12.16 9.79
CA VAL A 8 -10.90 -12.24 8.55
C VAL A 8 -9.95 -13.43 8.64
N GLY A 9 -10.24 -14.47 7.87
CA GLY A 9 -9.30 -15.57 7.68
C GLY A 9 -8.10 -15.12 6.85
N THR A 10 -6.96 -15.81 6.98
CA THR A 10 -5.72 -15.52 6.25
C THR A 10 -5.95 -15.32 4.75
N LEU A 11 -6.82 -16.14 4.17
CA LEU A 11 -7.19 -16.07 2.76
C LEU A 11 -7.86 -14.73 2.39
N SER A 12 -8.80 -14.26 3.22
CA SER A 12 -9.49 -12.99 3.00
C SER A 12 -8.54 -11.80 3.17
N LEU A 13 -7.56 -11.91 4.07
CA LEU A 13 -6.50 -10.93 4.25
C LEU A 13 -5.60 -10.83 3.00
N VAL A 14 -5.23 -11.97 2.42
CA VAL A 14 -4.48 -12.02 1.15
C VAL A 14 -5.26 -11.35 0.02
N PHE A 15 -6.56 -11.63 -0.11
CA PHE A 15 -7.39 -10.97 -1.12
C PHE A 15 -7.47 -9.45 -0.91
N ILE A 16 -7.64 -8.99 0.33
CA ILE A 16 -7.67 -7.56 0.65
C ILE A 16 -6.35 -6.89 0.26
N LEU A 17 -5.21 -7.49 0.63
CA LEU A 17 -3.89 -6.98 0.26
C LEU A 17 -3.74 -6.92 -1.26
N PHE A 18 -4.11 -7.99 -1.97
CA PHE A 18 -4.07 -8.03 -3.44
C PHE A 18 -4.89 -6.89 -4.07
N PHE A 19 -6.14 -6.69 -3.63
CA PHE A 19 -7.00 -5.61 -4.13
C PHE A 19 -6.48 -4.21 -3.78
N CYS A 20 -5.87 -4.01 -2.61
CA CYS A 20 -5.26 -2.72 -2.26
C CYS A 20 -4.04 -2.38 -3.12
N THR A 21 -3.21 -3.36 -3.49
CA THR A 21 -2.01 -3.11 -4.31
C THR A 21 -2.26 -3.15 -5.81
N SER A 22 -3.33 -3.81 -6.27
CA SER A 22 -3.74 -3.81 -7.68
C SER A 22 -4.51 -2.54 -8.06
N GLY A 23 -3.94 -1.36 -7.73
CA GLY A 23 -4.35 -0.12 -8.36
C GLY A 23 -4.18 -0.26 -9.89
N GLY A 24 -5.23 0.08 -10.65
CA GLY A 24 -5.37 -0.32 -12.06
C GLY A 24 -4.13 -0.04 -12.93
N PRO A 25 -3.89 -0.85 -13.99
CA PRO A 25 -2.68 -0.89 -14.80
C PRO A 25 -2.50 0.33 -15.74
N TYR A 26 -2.89 1.52 -15.31
CA TYR A 26 -2.81 2.75 -16.08
C TYR A 26 -1.36 3.18 -16.35
N THR A 27 -0.42 2.80 -15.47
CA THR A 27 1.01 3.11 -15.63
C THR A 27 1.77 2.06 -16.45
N THR A 28 1.19 0.87 -16.62
CA THR A 28 1.88 -0.25 -17.29
C THR A 28 2.03 -0.01 -18.80
N GLU A 29 1.03 0.62 -19.43
CA GLU A 29 1.05 0.90 -20.86
C GLU A 29 2.12 1.94 -21.25
N THR A 30 2.26 3.01 -20.47
CA THR A 30 3.28 4.04 -20.69
C THR A 30 4.69 3.51 -20.42
N LEU A 31 4.85 2.62 -19.43
CA LEU A 31 6.13 1.98 -19.12
C LEU A 31 6.60 1.08 -20.28
N ILE A 32 5.69 0.27 -20.83
CA ILE A 32 5.99 -0.64 -21.95
C ILE A 32 6.29 0.14 -23.23
N ARG A 33 5.57 1.24 -23.51
CA ARG A 33 5.88 2.13 -24.65
C ARG A 33 7.26 2.78 -24.55
N SER A 34 7.75 3.03 -23.33
CA SER A 34 9.00 3.77 -23.10
C SER A 34 10.25 2.88 -23.12
N VAL A 35 10.16 1.65 -22.63
CA VAL A 35 11.31 0.76 -22.39
C VAL A 35 11.25 -0.54 -23.21
N GLY A 36 10.16 -0.75 -23.95
CA GLY A 36 9.90 -1.97 -24.72
C GLY A 36 9.31 -3.12 -23.89
N PRO A 37 8.64 -4.09 -24.53
CA PRO A 37 7.84 -5.10 -23.84
C PRO A 37 8.65 -6.07 -22.96
N GLY A 38 9.84 -6.48 -23.40
CA GLY A 38 10.68 -7.40 -22.61
C GLY A 38 11.26 -6.76 -21.35
N LEU A 39 11.76 -5.54 -21.46
CA LEU A 39 12.40 -4.82 -20.36
C LEU A 39 11.35 -4.25 -19.39
N GLY A 40 10.19 -3.82 -19.91
CA GLY A 40 9.05 -3.40 -19.10
C GLY A 40 8.54 -4.52 -18.18
N LEU A 41 8.39 -5.75 -18.68
CA LEU A 41 8.02 -6.91 -17.86
C LEU A 41 9.05 -7.24 -16.78
N LEU A 42 10.34 -7.15 -17.11
CA LEU A 42 11.40 -7.41 -16.15
C LEU A 42 11.41 -6.37 -15.03
N ILE A 43 11.24 -5.09 -15.36
CA ILE A 43 11.12 -4.00 -14.38
C ILE A 43 9.88 -4.20 -13.49
N LEU A 44 8.74 -4.60 -14.08
CA LEU A 44 7.51 -4.87 -13.34
C LEU A 44 7.63 -6.03 -12.34
N ILE A 45 8.58 -6.95 -12.52
CA ILE A 45 8.83 -8.06 -11.60
C ILE A 45 9.95 -7.71 -10.61
N VAL A 46 11.07 -7.17 -11.10
CA VAL A 46 12.26 -6.93 -10.29
C VAL A 46 12.05 -5.79 -9.29
N VAL A 47 11.39 -4.69 -9.70
CA VAL A 47 11.16 -3.54 -8.82
C VAL A 47 10.35 -3.91 -7.58
N PRO A 48 9.17 -4.54 -7.67
CA PRO A 48 8.44 -4.93 -6.48
C PRO A 48 9.17 -6.03 -5.70
N LEU A 49 9.90 -6.96 -6.33
CA LEU A 49 10.63 -7.97 -5.57
C LEU A 49 11.76 -7.35 -4.73
N VAL A 50 12.56 -6.46 -5.31
CA VAL A 50 13.69 -5.83 -4.61
C VAL A 50 13.20 -4.90 -3.50
N TRP A 51 12.09 -4.19 -3.72
CA TRP A 51 11.56 -3.24 -2.75
C TRP A 51 10.65 -3.87 -1.69
N SER A 52 9.80 -4.83 -2.06
CA SER A 52 8.87 -5.48 -1.13
C SER A 52 9.52 -6.56 -0.27
N THR A 53 10.62 -7.19 -0.70
CA THR A 53 11.32 -8.20 0.13
C THR A 53 11.74 -7.64 1.50
N PRO A 54 12.46 -6.51 1.60
CA PRO A 54 12.83 -5.95 2.91
C PRO A 54 11.60 -5.50 3.71
N GLU A 55 10.59 -4.94 3.05
CA GLU A 55 9.37 -4.47 3.69
C GLU A 55 8.59 -5.62 4.35
N VAL A 56 8.39 -6.72 3.63
CA VAL A 56 7.67 -7.92 4.12
C VAL A 56 8.41 -8.57 5.27
N LEU A 57 9.75 -8.61 5.23
CA LEU A 57 10.56 -9.15 6.33
C LEU A 57 10.41 -8.32 7.61
N ILE A 58 10.52 -6.98 7.51
CA ILE A 58 10.38 -6.07 8.65
C ILE A 58 8.96 -6.16 9.24
N VAL A 59 7.94 -6.14 8.38
CA VAL A 59 6.53 -6.25 8.78
C VAL A 59 6.26 -7.63 9.41
N GLY A 60 6.87 -8.70 8.89
CA GLY A 60 6.75 -10.05 9.45
C GLY A 60 7.32 -10.17 10.85
N GLU A 61 8.52 -9.63 11.07
CA GLU A 61 9.16 -9.59 12.40
C GLU A 61 8.30 -8.79 13.40
N LEU A 62 7.86 -7.59 13.02
CA LEU A 62 7.01 -6.73 13.86
C LEU A 62 5.64 -7.36 14.16
N ALA A 63 5.02 -7.99 13.17
CA ALA A 63 3.74 -8.66 13.32
C ALA A 63 3.82 -9.89 14.24
N SER A 64 4.97 -10.58 14.28
CA SER A 64 5.19 -11.70 15.19
C SER A 64 5.50 -11.27 16.62
N MET A 65 6.22 -10.14 16.81
CA MET A 65 6.58 -9.61 18.13
C MET A 65 5.44 -8.87 18.83
N LEU A 66 4.54 -8.20 18.08
CA LEU A 66 3.47 -7.37 18.63
C LEU A 66 2.13 -7.65 17.93
N PRO A 67 1.44 -8.77 18.29
CA PRO A 67 0.14 -9.13 17.74
C PRO A 67 -1.01 -8.33 18.40
N GLU A 68 -0.86 -7.00 18.50
CA GLU A 68 -1.91 -6.12 19.03
C GLU A 68 -2.86 -5.61 17.93
N GLU A 69 -4.14 -5.49 18.25
CA GLU A 69 -5.23 -5.04 17.35
C GLU A 69 -5.19 -3.54 17.02
N GLY A 70 -4.05 -3.03 16.52
CA GLY A 70 -3.91 -1.64 16.07
C GLY A 70 -2.83 -1.38 15.01
N GLY A 71 -2.22 -2.44 14.46
CA GLY A 71 -1.33 -2.38 13.29
C GLY A 71 -0.19 -1.36 13.41
N TYR A 72 0.13 -0.70 12.30
CA TYR A 72 1.28 0.23 12.20
C TYR A 72 1.26 1.34 13.26
N TYR A 73 0.07 1.83 13.65
CA TYR A 73 -0.08 2.88 14.67
C TYR A 73 0.43 2.43 16.06
N ARG A 74 0.17 1.17 16.44
CA ARG A 74 0.65 0.61 17.72
C ARG A 74 2.14 0.29 17.68
N TRP A 75 2.67 -0.11 16.53
CA TRP A 75 4.12 -0.31 16.35
C TRP A 75 4.89 0.99 16.54
N VAL A 76 4.40 2.09 15.95
CA VAL A 76 5.01 3.42 16.10
C VAL A 76 4.84 3.96 17.52
N ASP A 77 3.68 3.77 18.15
CA ASP A 77 3.45 4.17 19.55
C ASP A 77 4.42 3.44 20.50
N ARG A 78 4.68 2.15 20.25
CA ARG A 78 5.62 1.33 21.03
C ARG A 78 7.09 1.74 20.80
N ALA A 79 7.47 2.07 19.57
CA ALA A 79 8.85 2.35 19.20
C ALA A 79 9.29 3.80 19.47
N PHE A 80 8.41 4.78 19.21
CA PHE A 80 8.74 6.21 19.27
C PHE A 80 7.83 7.02 20.22
N GLY A 81 6.73 6.44 20.71
CA GLY A 81 5.79 7.08 21.63
C GLY A 81 4.61 7.80 20.95
N ARG A 82 3.64 8.24 21.79
CA ARG A 82 2.34 8.79 21.36
C ARG A 82 2.40 9.96 20.38
N PHE A 83 3.43 10.80 20.45
CA PHE A 83 3.59 11.94 19.54
C PHE A 83 3.85 11.49 18.10
N TRP A 84 4.73 10.51 17.92
CA TRP A 84 5.10 9.99 16.59
C TRP A 84 4.02 9.08 16.00
N ALA A 85 3.25 8.39 16.84
CA ALA A 85 2.07 7.65 16.40
C ALA A 85 1.01 8.60 15.83
N PHE A 86 0.76 9.74 16.49
CA PHE A 86 -0.16 10.77 15.99
C PHE A 86 0.33 11.36 14.65
N GLN A 87 1.62 11.68 14.54
CA GLN A 87 2.19 12.16 13.28
C GLN A 87 2.03 11.14 12.14
N ASN A 88 2.30 9.85 12.39
CA ASN A 88 2.09 8.81 11.39
C ASN A 88 0.62 8.69 10.98
N GLY A 89 -0.31 8.72 11.93
CA GLY A 89 -1.75 8.72 11.60
C GLY A 89 -2.17 9.94 10.78
N TRP A 90 -1.68 11.12 11.15
CA TRP A 90 -1.95 12.37 10.44
C TRP A 90 -1.36 12.38 9.02
N LEU A 91 -0.13 11.91 8.86
CA LEU A 91 0.54 11.79 7.57
C LEU A 91 -0.15 10.79 6.66
N THR A 92 -0.58 9.63 7.18
CA THR A 92 -1.35 8.65 6.41
C THR A 92 -2.70 9.24 5.97
N TRP A 93 -3.37 10.00 6.83
CA TRP A 93 -4.62 10.67 6.45
C TRP A 93 -4.41 11.71 5.34
N MET A 94 -3.37 12.54 5.45
CA MET A 94 -2.97 13.49 4.40
C MET A 94 -2.61 12.76 3.10
N TYR A 95 -1.85 11.68 3.17
CA TYR A 95 -1.49 10.85 2.02
C TYR A 95 -2.74 10.33 1.30
N SER A 96 -3.74 9.83 2.04
CA SER A 96 -5.00 9.39 1.46
C SER A 96 -5.76 10.53 0.76
N LEU A 97 -5.77 11.75 1.32
CA LEU A 97 -6.39 12.89 0.64
C LEU A 97 -5.66 13.26 -0.65
N VAL A 98 -4.33 13.24 -0.64
CA VAL A 98 -3.51 13.51 -1.83
C VAL A 98 -3.71 12.43 -2.89
N ASP A 99 -3.73 11.16 -2.50
CA ASP A 99 -3.97 10.03 -3.42
C ASP A 99 -5.34 10.12 -4.08
N MET A 100 -6.39 10.42 -3.31
CA MET A 100 -7.74 10.65 -3.85
C MET A 100 -7.78 11.86 -4.78
N ALA A 101 -7.07 12.94 -4.45
CA ALA A 101 -7.02 14.14 -5.29
C ALA A 101 -6.30 13.88 -6.62
N ILE A 102 -5.19 13.14 -6.61
CA ILE A 102 -4.44 12.79 -7.83
C ILE A 102 -5.27 11.86 -8.72
N ASN A 103 -5.89 10.84 -8.14
CA ASN A 103 -6.75 9.92 -8.89
C ASN A 103 -7.96 10.65 -9.49
N LEU A 104 -8.60 11.55 -8.73
CA LEU A 104 -9.68 12.41 -9.22
C LEU A 104 -9.24 13.30 -10.38
N MET A 105 -8.07 13.96 -10.27
CA MET A 105 -7.54 14.77 -11.37
C MET A 105 -7.25 13.93 -12.61
N ARG A 106 -6.74 12.70 -12.44
CA ARG A 106 -6.44 11.80 -13.56
C ARG A 106 -7.70 11.36 -14.29
N ASP A 107 -8.78 11.07 -13.58
CA ASP A 107 -10.07 10.74 -14.20
C ASP A 107 -10.70 11.95 -14.90
N VAL A 108 -10.62 13.15 -14.32
CA VAL A 108 -11.13 14.38 -14.95
C VAL A 108 -10.35 14.72 -16.23
N ASN A 109 -9.02 14.57 -16.24
CA ASN A 109 -8.22 14.77 -17.45
C ASN A 109 -8.43 13.64 -18.48
N GLY A 110 -8.63 12.40 -18.02
CA GLY A 110 -8.94 11.26 -18.88
C GLY A 110 -10.27 11.41 -19.64
N LEU A 111 -11.26 12.08 -19.06
CA LEU A 111 -12.52 12.43 -19.74
C LEU A 111 -12.39 13.59 -20.73
N PHE A 112 -11.37 14.45 -20.58
CA PHE A 112 -11.13 15.62 -21.43
C PHE A 112 -10.28 15.32 -22.68
N LEU A 113 -9.49 14.24 -22.66
CA LEU A 113 -8.62 13.82 -23.78
C LEU A 113 -9.32 12.91 -24.82
N TRP A 114 -10.64 12.70 -24.67
CA TRP A 114 -11.51 12.03 -25.65
C TRP A 114 -12.48 12.98 -26.37
N GLN A 115 -12.18 14.28 -26.36
CA GLN A 115 -12.75 15.29 -27.27
C GLN A 115 -11.60 15.95 -28.05
#